data_AF-A0A952AF94-F1
#
_entry.id   AF-A0A952AF94-F1
#
_cell.length_a   1.000
_cell.length_b   1.000
_cell.length_c   1.000
_cell.angle_alpha   90.00
_cell.angle_beta   90.00
_cell.angle_gamma   90.00
#
_symmetry.space_group_name_H-M   'P 1'
#
loop_
_entity.id
_entity.type
_entity.pdbx_description
1 polymer ?
#
loop_
_entity_poly.entity_id
_entity_poly.type
_entity_poly.pdbx_seq_one_letter_code
_entity_poly.pdbx_strand_id
1 'polypeptide(L)'
;MHFPPLLILIIVLAFIFDYINGFHDAANSIATIVSTKVLTPFQAVLWAAVFNFAAFFISKYLIGEFKIGNTIAKSVNENFITLEVIFAGLMAA
;
A
#
# COMPACT_ATOMS: atom_id res chain seq x y z
N MET A 1 10.79 -26.70 0.55
CA MET A 1 9.56 -25.96 0.91
C MET A 1 8.66 -25.94 -0.30
N HIS A 2 7.44 -26.49 -0.22
CA HIS A 2 6.46 -26.42 -1.31
C HIS A 2 5.49 -25.29 -0.98
N PHE A 3 5.59 -24.17 -1.69
CA PHE A 3 4.64 -23.06 -1.52
C PHE A 3 3.32 -23.44 -2.20
N PRO A 4 2.17 -23.26 -1.53
CA PRO A 4 0.89 -23.51 -2.17
C PRO A 4 0.76 -22.56 -3.38
N PRO A 5 0.35 -23.06 -4.57
CA PRO A 5 0.20 -22.22 -5.76
C PRO A 5 -0.68 -21.00 -5.54
N LEU A 6 -1.70 -21.13 -4.68
CA LEU A 6 -2.59 -20.05 -4.28
C LEU A 6 -1.86 -18.89 -3.59
N LEU A 7 -0.86 -19.17 -2.75
CA LEU A 7 -0.07 -18.12 -2.10
C LEU A 7 0.72 -17.29 -3.11
N ILE A 8 1.31 -17.95 -4.11
CA ILE A 8 2.05 -17.26 -5.18
C ILE A 8 1.09 -16.34 -5.95
N LEU A 9 -0.12 -16.82 -6.26
CA LEU A 9 -1.16 -16.03 -6.91
C LEU A 9 -1.56 -14.82 -6.07
N ILE A 10 -1.79 -15.01 -4.77
CA ILE A 10 -2.12 -13.93 -3.82
C ILE A 10 -1.02 -12.86 -3.79
N ILE A 11 0.26 -13.26 -3.75
CA ILE A 11 1.39 -12.31 -3.76
C ILE A 11 1.40 -11.48 -5.04
N VAL A 12 1.20 -12.13 -6.20
CA VAL A 12 1.14 -11.43 -7.50
C VAL A 12 -0.03 -10.45 -7.53
N LEU A 13 -1.23 -10.88 -7.09
CA LEU A 13 -2.41 -10.02 -7.00
C LEU A 13 -2.19 -8.84 -6.04
N ALA A 14 -1.59 -9.08 -4.88
CA ALA A 14 -1.27 -8.04 -3.91
C ALA A 14 -0.33 -6.98 -4.50
N PHE A 15 0.68 -7.37 -5.27
CA PHE A 15 1.54 -6.41 -5.96
C PHE A 15 0.80 -5.58 -7.02
N ILE A 16 -0.11 -6.20 -7.77
CA ILE A 16 -0.94 -5.49 -8.75
C ILE A 16 -1.87 -4.49 -8.05
N PHE A 17 -2.52 -4.93 -6.98
CA PHE A 17 -3.40 -4.09 -6.17
C PHE A 17 -2.64 -2.90 -5.57
N ASP A 18 -1.50 -3.13 -4.93
CA ASP A 18 -0.68 -2.06 -4.33
C ASP A 18 -0.21 -1.06 -5.39
N TYR A 19 0.14 -1.52 -6.59
CA TYR A 19 0.53 -0.63 -7.68
C TYR A 19 -0.61 0.30 -8.11
N ILE A 20 -1.81 -0.25 -8.31
CA ILE A 20 -2.99 0.52 -8.73
C ILE A 20 -3.39 1.53 -7.64
N ASN A 21 -3.45 1.10 -6.39
CA ASN A 21 -3.77 1.99 -5.27
C ASN A 21 -2.71 3.07 -5.08
N GLY A 22 -1.43 2.71 -5.14
CA GLY A 22 -0.33 3.67 -5.06
C GLY A 22 -0.37 4.74 -6.17
N PHE A 23 -0.82 4.38 -7.37
CA PHE A 23 -1.01 5.34 -8.47
C PHE A 23 -2.13 6.34 -8.18
N HIS A 24 -3.28 5.86 -7.69
CA HIS A 24 -4.38 6.74 -7.29
C HIS A 24 -3.99 7.66 -6.12
N ASP A 25 -3.32 7.14 -5.11
CA ASP A 25 -2.87 7.91 -3.96
C ASP A 25 -1.82 8.96 -4.34
N ALA A 26 -0.89 8.61 -5.25
CA ALA A 26 0.06 9.56 -5.79
C ALA A 26 -0.66 10.72 -6.51
N ALA A 27 -1.66 10.42 -7.35
CA ALA A 27 -2.44 11.44 -8.05
C ALA A 27 -3.17 12.37 -7.06
N ASN A 28 -3.82 11.80 -6.04
CA ASN A 28 -4.51 12.56 -4.99
C ASN A 28 -3.54 13.45 -4.19
N SER A 29 -2.33 12.95 -3.90
CA SER A 29 -1.32 13.66 -3.11
C SER A 29 -0.67 14.83 -3.86
N ILE A 30 -0.65 14.80 -5.20
CA ILE A 30 -0.02 15.84 -6.03
C ILE A 30 -1.02 16.79 -6.70
N ALA A 31 -2.31 16.47 -6.72
CA ALA A 31 -3.32 17.25 -7.44
C ALA A 31 -3.28 18.75 -7.09
N THR A 32 -3.16 19.08 -5.81
CA THR A 32 -3.12 20.47 -5.33
C THR A 32 -1.83 21.19 -5.74
N ILE A 33 -0.66 20.57 -5.56
CA ILE A 33 0.63 21.23 -5.83
C ILE A 33 0.87 21.42 -7.33
N VAL A 34 0.31 20.53 -8.16
CA VAL A 34 0.36 20.61 -9.63
C VAL A 34 -0.66 21.63 -10.14
N SER A 35 -1.90 21.62 -9.63
CA SER A 35 -2.94 22.58 -10.07
C SER A 35 -2.63 24.03 -9.68
N THR A 36 -1.98 24.24 -8.53
CA THR A 36 -1.46 25.55 -8.10
C THR A 36 -0.16 25.95 -8.81
N LYS A 37 0.39 25.07 -9.66
CA LYS A 37 1.62 25.28 -10.45
C LYS A 37 2.87 25.56 -9.60
N VAL A 38 2.88 25.08 -8.35
CA VAL A 38 4.07 25.18 -7.48
C VAL A 38 5.16 24.23 -7.96
N LEU A 39 4.78 23.02 -8.40
CA LEU A 39 5.68 22.04 -9.01
C LEU A 39 5.19 21.66 -10.41
N THR A 40 6.13 21.32 -11.30
CA THR A 40 5.79 20.64 -12.56
C THR A 40 5.26 19.22 -12.27
N PRO A 41 4.44 18.62 -13.15
CA PRO A 41 3.90 17.28 -12.94
C PRO A 41 4.97 16.23 -12.62
N PHE A 42 6.10 16.27 -13.32
CA PHE A 42 7.21 15.34 -13.10
C PHE A 42 7.87 15.53 -11.73
N GLN A 43 8.13 16.79 -11.32
CA GLN A 43 8.67 17.09 -9.99
C GLN A 43 7.72 16.63 -8.88
N ALA A 44 6.42 16.81 -9.07
CA ALA A 44 5.43 16.39 -8.10
C ALA A 44 5.36 14.86 -7.95
N VAL A 45 5.46 14.11 -9.05
CA VAL A 45 5.55 12.64 -9.00
C VAL A 45 6.82 12.18 -8.28
N LEU A 46 7.97 12.78 -8.57
CA LEU A 46 9.21 12.49 -7.85
C LEU A 46 9.08 12.80 -6.35
N TRP A 47 8.44 13.91 -6.01
CA TRP A 47 8.14 14.28 -4.63
C TRP A 47 7.29 13.21 -3.95
N ALA A 48 6.18 12.81 -4.56
CA ALA A 48 5.31 11.76 -4.04
C ALA A 48 6.05 10.43 -3.86
N ALA A 49 6.85 10.01 -4.84
CA ALA A 49 7.62 8.78 -4.76
C ALA A 49 8.63 8.78 -3.59
N VAL A 50 9.35 9.88 -3.40
CA VAL A 50 10.31 10.04 -2.30
C VAL A 50 9.61 9.92 -0.95
N PHE A 51 8.51 10.64 -0.74
CA PHE A 51 7.81 10.62 0.55
C PHE A 51 7.06 9.31 0.80
N ASN A 52 6.48 8.69 -0.24
CA ASN A 52 5.82 7.39 -0.12
C ASN A 52 6.82 6.29 0.29
N PHE A 53 8.01 6.29 -0.31
CA PHE A 53 9.08 5.39 0.09
C PHE A 53 9.64 5.72 1.48
N ALA A 54 9.90 6.99 1.78
CA ALA A 54 10.44 7.43 3.07
C ALA A 54 9.48 7.11 4.23
N ALA A 55 8.17 7.16 4.01
CA ALA A 55 7.17 6.86 5.03
C ALA A 55 7.38 5.47 5.66
N PHE A 56 7.74 4.46 4.87
CA PHE A 56 8.06 3.12 5.40
C PHE A 56 9.21 3.15 6.42
N PHE A 57 10.31 3.85 6.09
CA PHE A 57 11.47 3.96 6.96
C PHE A 57 11.18 4.79 8.20
N ILE A 58 10.42 5.89 8.05
CA ILE A 58 9.99 6.72 9.17
C ILE A 58 9.13 5.88 10.13
N SER A 59 8.15 5.13 9.63
CA SER A 59 7.34 4.24 10.46
C SER A 59 8.18 3.19 11.17
N LYS A 60 9.11 2.54 10.47
CA LYS A 60 9.92 1.46 11.03
C LYS A 60 10.97 1.94 12.05
N TYR A 61 11.70 3.01 11.73
CA TYR A 61 12.89 3.43 12.49
C TYR A 61 12.64 4.62 13.41
N LEU A 62 11.76 5.56 13.05
CA LEU A 62 11.50 6.74 13.86
C LEU A 62 10.29 6.56 14.78
N ILE A 63 9.21 5.98 14.27
CA ILE A 63 7.98 5.73 15.05
C ILE A 63 8.08 4.38 15.79
N GLY A 64 8.79 3.41 15.20
CA GLY A 64 8.97 2.07 15.77
C GLY A 64 7.78 1.13 15.57
N GLU A 65 6.72 1.57 14.88
CA GLU A 65 5.53 0.76 14.62
C GLU A 65 4.77 1.18 13.36
N PHE A 66 4.06 0.23 12.77
CA PHE A 66 3.13 0.47 11.65
C PHE A 66 1.71 0.69 12.18
N LYS A 67 1.45 1.90 12.70
CA LYS A 67 0.18 2.27 13.38
C LYS A 67 -1.09 1.85 12.64
N ILE A 68 -1.14 2.09 11.33
CA ILE A 68 -2.31 1.77 10.50
C ILE A 68 -2.48 0.26 10.39
N GLY A 69 -1.42 -0.47 10.06
CA GLY A 69 -1.45 -1.93 9.98
C GLY A 69 -1.84 -2.58 11.31
N ASN A 70 -1.28 -2.11 12.42
CA ASN A 70 -1.60 -2.60 13.76
C ASN A 70 -3.06 -2.32 14.15
N THR A 71 -3.60 -1.17 13.76
CA THR A 71 -5.00 -0.81 14.03
C THR A 71 -5.97 -1.67 13.21
N ILE A 72 -5.67 -1.91 11.93
CA ILE A 72 -6.49 -2.75 11.07
C ILE A 72 -6.42 -4.21 11.54
N ALA A 73 -5.23 -4.71 11.91
CA ALA A 73 -5.06 -6.09 12.38
C ALA A 73 -5.93 -6.40 13.62
N LYS A 74 -6.11 -5.44 14.53
CA LYS A 74 -6.99 -5.59 15.71
C LYS A 74 -8.47 -5.68 15.37
N SER A 75 -8.87 -5.26 14.16
CA SER A 75 -10.26 -5.26 13.72
C SER A 75 -10.65 -6.59 13.04
N VAL A 76 -9.69 -7.48 12.80
CA VAL A 76 -9.90 -8.78 12.13
C VAL A 76 -9.88 -9.90 13.16
N ASN A 77 -10.78 -10.87 13.01
CA ASN A 77 -10.78 -12.08 13.83
C ASN A 77 -9.70 -13.05 13.35
N GLU A 78 -8.74 -13.37 14.22
CA GLU A 78 -7.58 -14.21 13.93
C GLU A 78 -7.95 -15.60 13.40
N ASN A 79 -9.10 -16.16 13.81
CA ASN A 79 -9.55 -17.48 13.40
C ASN A 79 -9.89 -17.58 11.90
N PHE A 80 -10.06 -16.44 11.22
CA PHE A 80 -10.47 -16.38 9.82
C PHE A 80 -9.35 -15.90 8.88
N ILE A 81 -8.12 -15.74 9.37
CA ILE A 81 -6.97 -15.35 8.53
C ILE A 81 -6.47 -16.59 7.76
N THR A 82 -7.19 -16.94 6.70
CA THR A 82 -6.91 -18.05 5.79
C THR A 82 -6.58 -17.52 4.39
N LEU A 83 -5.88 -18.31 3.57
CA LEU A 83 -5.49 -17.89 2.21
C LEU A 83 -6.72 -17.60 1.34
N GLU A 84 -7.80 -18.35 1.52
CA GLU A 84 -9.07 -18.20 0.81
C GLU A 84 -9.73 -16.85 1.16
N VAL A 85 -9.71 -16.45 2.43
CA VAL A 85 -10.26 -15.16 2.88
C VAL A 85 -9.41 -14.00 2.37
N ILE A 86 -8.07 -14.11 2.40
CA ILE A 86 -7.16 -13.10 1.86
C ILE A 86 -7.39 -12.93 0.34
N PHE A 87 -7.52 -14.05 -0.38
CA PHE A 87 -7.80 -14.04 -1.80
C PHE A 87 -9.16 -13.38 -2.11
N ALA A 88 -10.22 -13.76 -1.39
CA ALA A 88 -11.53 -13.14 -1.55
C ALA A 88 -11.51 -11.63 -1.26
N GLY A 89 -10.75 -11.20 -0.24
CA GLY A 89 -10.54 -9.80 0.09
C GLY A 89 -9.85 -9.04 -1.04
N LEU A 90 -8.75 -9.57 -1.60
CA LEU A 90 -8.04 -8.95 -2.73
C LEU A 90 -8.89 -8.89 -4.01
N MET A 91 -9.80 -9.83 -4.22
CA MET A 91 -10.72 -9.82 -5.36
C MET A 91 -11.85 -8.81 -5.22
N ALA A 92 -12.22 -8.47 -3.99
CA ALA A 92 -13.29 -7.53 -3.68
C ALA A 92 -12.82 -6.07 -3.61
N ALA A 93 -11.53 -5.86 -3.33
CA ALA A 93 -10.89 -4.55 -3.21
C ALA A 93 -10.60 -3.93 -4.59
#